data_AF-A0A6C0EUW6-F1
#
_entry.id   AF-A0A6C0EUW6-F1
#
_cell.length_a   1.000
_cell.length_b   1.000
_cell.length_c   1.000
_cell.angle_alpha   90.00
_cell.angle_beta   90.00
_cell.angle_gamma   90.00
#
_symmetry.space_group_name_H-M   'P 1'
#
loop_
_entity.id
_entity.type
_entity.pdbx_description
1 polymer ?
#
loop_
_entity_poly.entity_id
_entity_poly.type
_entity_poly.pdbx_seq_one_letter_code
_entity_poly.pdbx_strand_id
1 'polypeptide(L)'
;MATRKQILRTYKSWRRNNPTTHQRTLQLKRCGKKCFLGSKKSFPICNAGSCKRSKGGIMSAYIRAREMTRRARDRTIEKHRAPYYYVIAKKAKTLLKRLFSSSRKTRKSRT
;
A
#
# COMPACT_ATOMS: atom_id res chain seq x y z
N MET A 1 -8.96 15.72 2.17
CA MET A 1 -8.65 14.27 2.07
C MET A 1 -9.27 13.71 0.80
N ALA A 2 -8.84 12.56 0.28
CA ALA A 2 -9.45 11.97 -0.93
C ALA A 2 -10.93 11.64 -0.68
N THR A 3 -11.80 11.88 -1.67
CA THR A 3 -13.24 11.63 -1.50
C THR A 3 -13.53 10.12 -1.46
N ARG A 4 -14.64 9.71 -0.83
CA ARG A 4 -15.08 8.30 -0.79
C ARG A 4 -15.11 7.66 -2.19
N LYS A 5 -15.60 8.40 -3.19
CA LYS A 5 -15.62 8.01 -4.61
C LYS A 5 -14.22 7.76 -5.18
N GLN A 6 -13.24 8.62 -4.84
CA GLN A 6 -11.84 8.45 -5.28
C GLN A 6 -11.20 7.21 -4.64
N ILE A 7 -11.44 6.96 -3.35
CA ILE A 7 -10.93 5.77 -2.65
C ILE A 7 -11.45 4.49 -3.31
N LEU A 8 -12.77 4.42 -3.58
CA LEU A 8 -13.39 3.27 -4.25
C LEU A 8 -12.82 3.01 -5.64
N ARG A 9 -12.59 4.06 -6.45
CA ARG A 9 -11.92 3.92 -7.75
C ARG A 9 -10.51 3.36 -7.61
N THR A 10 -9.76 3.86 -6.64
CA THR A 10 -8.38 3.43 -6.40
C THR A 10 -8.33 1.95 -5.96
N TYR A 11 -9.29 1.53 -5.14
CA TYR A 11 -9.45 0.14 -4.71
C TYR A 11 -9.86 -0.80 -5.86
N LYS A 12 -10.84 -0.40 -6.69
CA LYS A 12 -11.24 -1.16 -7.88
C LYS A 12 -10.08 -1.33 -8.87
N SER A 13 -9.32 -0.27 -9.12
CA SER A 13 -8.12 -0.32 -9.95
C SER A 13 -7.06 -1.26 -9.35
N TRP A 14 -6.87 -1.21 -8.03
CA TRP A 14 -5.94 -2.11 -7.36
C TRP A 14 -6.34 -3.58 -7.46
N ARG A 15 -7.63 -3.91 -7.33
CA ARG A 15 -8.10 -5.30 -7.45
C ARG A 15 -7.70 -5.94 -8.79
N ARG A 16 -7.72 -5.15 -9.88
CA ARG A 16 -7.30 -5.61 -11.23
C ARG A 16 -5.78 -5.64 -11.40
N ASN A 17 -5.07 -4.70 -10.75
CA ASN A 17 -3.64 -4.48 -10.94
C ASN A 17 -2.74 -5.12 -9.85
N ASN A 18 -3.33 -5.76 -8.84
CA ASN A 18 -2.60 -6.38 -7.74
C ASN A 18 -1.85 -7.62 -8.22
N PRO A 19 -0.56 -7.78 -7.90
CA PRO A 19 0.22 -8.94 -8.32
C PRO A 19 -0.28 -10.23 -7.66
N THR A 20 -0.33 -11.31 -8.46
CA THR A 20 -0.56 -12.69 -8.01
C THR A 20 0.63 -13.22 -7.17
N THR A 21 0.48 -14.37 -6.51
CA THR A 21 1.53 -14.95 -5.66
C THR A 21 2.84 -15.19 -6.43
N HIS A 22 2.75 -15.72 -7.65
CA HIS A 22 3.91 -15.91 -8.52
C HIS A 22 4.53 -14.56 -8.90
N GLN A 23 3.71 -13.60 -9.34
CA GLN A 23 4.18 -12.27 -9.71
C GLN A 23 4.83 -11.52 -8.53
N ARG A 24 4.34 -11.69 -7.30
CA ARG A 24 4.97 -11.11 -6.11
C ARG A 24 6.37 -11.67 -5.87
N THR A 25 6.58 -12.95 -6.17
CA THR A 25 7.88 -13.59 -6.06
C THR A 25 8.86 -13.02 -7.08
N LEU A 26 8.43 -12.90 -8.34
CA LEU A 26 9.22 -12.28 -9.40
C LEU A 26 9.51 -10.80 -9.11
N GLN A 27 8.52 -10.06 -8.61
CA GLN A 27 8.71 -8.66 -8.22
C GLN A 27 9.65 -8.50 -7.03
N LEU A 28 9.62 -9.42 -6.06
CA LEU A 28 10.55 -9.37 -4.95
C LEU A 28 11.99 -9.59 -5.45
N LYS A 29 12.20 -10.50 -6.41
CA LYS A 29 13.50 -10.70 -7.05
C LYS A 29 13.96 -9.47 -7.86
N ARG A 30 13.05 -8.87 -8.66
CA ARG A 30 13.39 -7.75 -9.57
C ARG A 30 13.45 -6.38 -8.89
N CYS A 31 12.48 -6.08 -8.02
CA CYS A 31 12.29 -4.74 -7.43
C CYS A 31 12.67 -4.69 -5.94
N GLY A 32 12.75 -5.84 -5.26
CA GLY A 32 13.07 -5.93 -3.84
C GLY A 32 12.10 -5.15 -2.93
N LYS A 33 12.65 -4.63 -1.84
CA LYS A 33 11.94 -3.87 -0.79
C LYS A 33 11.29 -2.57 -1.29
N LYS A 34 11.58 -2.12 -2.53
CA LYS A 34 10.94 -0.94 -3.13
C LYS A 34 9.42 -1.11 -3.29
N CYS A 35 8.98 -2.35 -3.53
CA CYS A 35 7.59 -2.69 -3.84
C CYS A 35 6.86 -3.44 -2.73
N PHE A 36 7.50 -3.68 -1.59
CA PHE A 36 6.93 -4.39 -0.44
C PHE A 36 7.24 -3.64 0.85
N LEU A 37 6.22 -3.33 1.64
CA LEU A 37 6.40 -2.58 2.90
C LEU A 37 6.56 -3.48 4.13
N GLY A 38 6.46 -4.81 3.98
CA GLY A 38 6.65 -5.78 5.06
C GLY A 38 7.66 -6.88 4.72
N SER A 39 7.67 -7.93 5.53
CA SER A 39 8.53 -9.10 5.36
C SER A 39 8.18 -9.87 4.08
N LYS A 40 9.23 -10.31 3.37
CA LYS A 40 9.12 -11.12 2.15
C LYS A 40 8.19 -10.47 1.11
N LYS A 41 7.09 -11.16 0.78
CA LYS A 41 6.12 -10.78 -0.27
C LYS A 41 4.91 -10.01 0.29
N SER A 42 4.99 -9.57 1.55
CA SER A 42 3.87 -8.96 2.27
C SER A 42 3.71 -7.48 1.91
N PHE A 43 2.46 -7.03 1.85
CA PHE A 43 2.11 -5.63 1.56
C PHE A 43 2.70 -5.10 0.24
N PRO A 44 2.31 -5.69 -0.91
CA PRO A 44 2.70 -5.17 -2.22
C PRO A 44 2.12 -3.77 -2.44
N ILE A 45 2.94 -2.87 -2.98
CA ILE A 45 2.55 -1.48 -3.29
C ILE A 45 2.78 -1.09 -4.76
N CYS A 46 3.35 -1.98 -5.56
CA CYS A 46 3.56 -1.80 -7.00
C CYS A 46 2.52 -2.60 -7.80
N ASN A 47 2.21 -2.13 -9.00
CA ASN A 47 1.33 -2.87 -9.92
C ASN A 47 2.00 -4.16 -10.40
N ALA A 48 1.21 -5.17 -10.76
CA ALA A 48 1.69 -6.39 -11.41
C ALA A 48 2.65 -6.09 -12.57
N GLY A 49 3.75 -6.86 -12.65
CA GLY A 49 4.77 -6.69 -13.69
C GLY A 49 5.61 -5.40 -13.62
N SER A 50 5.37 -4.49 -12.68
CA SER A 50 6.07 -3.21 -12.60
C SER A 50 6.78 -2.97 -11.26
N CYS A 51 7.89 -2.22 -11.29
CA CYS A 51 8.53 -1.68 -10.09
C CYS A 51 8.03 -0.26 -9.72
N LYS A 52 6.92 0.19 -10.31
CA LYS A 52 6.30 1.50 -10.07
C LYS A 52 5.21 1.39 -9.00
N ARG A 53 5.32 2.24 -7.97
CA ARG A 53 4.34 2.30 -6.87
C ARG A 53 3.02 2.85 -7.39
N SER A 54 1.91 2.24 -7.00
CA SER A 54 0.57 2.73 -7.35
C SER A 54 -0.17 3.27 -6.14
N LYS A 55 -1.01 4.29 -6.38
CA LYS A 55 -1.87 4.86 -5.32
C LYS A 55 -2.75 3.77 -4.69
N GLY A 56 -3.24 2.84 -5.51
CA GLY A 56 -4.06 1.72 -5.07
C GLY A 56 -3.32 0.72 -4.20
N GLY A 57 -2.09 0.34 -4.58
CA GLY A 57 -1.28 -0.59 -3.80
C GLY A 57 -0.89 -0.01 -2.45
N ILE A 58 -0.48 1.27 -2.42
CA ILE A 58 -0.15 1.94 -1.16
C ILE A 58 -1.38 2.05 -0.26
N MET A 59 -2.55 2.40 -0.82
CA MET A 59 -3.79 2.49 -0.05
C MET A 59 -4.22 1.12 0.49
N SER A 60 -4.14 0.07 -0.32
CA SER A 60 -4.43 -1.30 0.09
C SER A 60 -3.49 -1.76 1.20
N ALA A 61 -2.19 -1.48 1.08
CA ALA A 61 -1.21 -1.78 2.13
C ALA A 61 -1.53 -1.05 3.44
N TYR A 62 -1.93 0.22 3.38
CA TYR A 62 -2.36 0.98 4.56
C TYR A 62 -3.59 0.35 5.23
N ILE A 63 -4.66 0.09 4.47
CA ILE A 63 -5.91 -0.48 4.99
C ILE A 63 -5.64 -1.85 5.63
N ARG A 64 -4.95 -2.74 4.90
CA ARG A 64 -4.63 -4.08 5.39
C ARG A 64 -3.75 -4.04 6.62
N ALA A 65 -2.75 -3.15 6.68
CA ALA A 65 -1.89 -3.04 7.85
C ALA A 65 -2.65 -2.54 9.08
N ARG A 66 -3.61 -1.62 8.93
CA ARG A 66 -4.48 -1.17 10.02
C ARG A 66 -5.41 -2.28 10.51
N GLU A 67 -5.99 -3.05 9.59
CA GLU A 67 -6.80 -4.23 9.92
C GLU A 67 -5.98 -5.27 10.71
N MET A 68 -4.77 -5.61 10.24
CA MET A 68 -3.88 -6.54 10.94
C MET A 68 -3.40 -6.00 12.29
N THR A 69 -3.21 -4.68 12.42
CA THR A 69 -2.86 -4.05 13.71
C THR A 69 -3.96 -4.29 14.74
N ARG A 70 -5.25 -4.13 14.35
CA ARG A 70 -6.39 -4.41 15.23
C ARG A 70 -6.43 -5.89 15.60
N ARG A 71 -6.43 -6.75 14.60
CA ARG A 71 -6.46 -8.21 14.80
C ARG A 71 -5.34 -8.73 15.69
N ALA A 72 -4.14 -8.17 15.60
CA ALA A 72 -3.01 -8.52 16.45
C ALA A 72 -3.13 -7.98 17.88
N ARG A 73 -3.86 -6.87 18.12
CA ARG A 73 -4.20 -6.40 19.47
C ARG A 73 -5.25 -7.29 20.10
N ASP A 74 -6.24 -7.67 19.31
CA ASP A 74 -7.34 -8.57 19.70
C ASP A 74 -6.87 -10.04 19.81
N ARG A 75 -5.56 -10.30 19.64
CA ARG A 75 -4.91 -11.64 19.67
C ARG A 75 -5.53 -12.69 18.73
N THR A 76 -6.28 -12.25 17.71
CA THR A 76 -6.88 -13.13 16.68
C THR A 76 -5.88 -13.64 15.63
N ILE A 77 -4.64 -13.13 15.65
CA ILE A 77 -3.55 -13.56 14.78
C ILE A 77 -2.25 -13.62 15.58
N GLU A 78 -1.48 -14.70 15.40
CA GLU A 78 -0.20 -14.89 16.11
C GLU A 78 1.02 -14.51 15.27
N LYS A 79 0.85 -14.36 13.95
CA LYS A 79 1.97 -14.21 13.01
C LYS A 79 2.92 -13.04 13.32
N HIS A 80 2.38 -11.88 13.64
CA HIS A 80 3.17 -10.70 14.01
C HIS A 80 2.40 -9.85 15.03
N ARG A 81 3.13 -9.21 15.96
CA ARG A 81 2.54 -8.30 16.95
C ARG A 81 2.03 -7.01 16.30
N ALA A 82 1.09 -6.33 16.97
CA ALA A 82 0.51 -5.08 16.50
C ALA A 82 1.54 -3.98 16.12
N PRO A 83 2.67 -3.80 16.83
CA PRO A 83 3.68 -2.80 16.46
C PRO A 83 4.26 -3.00 15.06
N TYR A 84 4.46 -4.25 14.63
CA TYR A 84 4.96 -4.57 13.29
C TYR A 84 4.04 -4.02 12.20
N TYR A 85 2.74 -4.32 12.29
CA TYR A 85 1.75 -3.83 11.33
C TYR A 85 1.56 -2.31 11.42
N TYR A 86 1.66 -1.74 12.62
CA TYR A 86 1.57 -0.30 12.82
C TYR A 86 2.68 0.46 12.06
N VAL A 87 3.92 -0.02 12.10
CA VAL A 87 5.03 0.58 11.36
C VAL A 87 4.78 0.56 9.84
N ILE A 88 4.25 -0.55 9.32
CA ILE A 88 3.88 -0.69 7.91
C ILE A 88 2.78 0.32 7.54
N ALA A 89 1.74 0.44 8.37
CA ALA A 89 0.69 1.42 8.17
C ALA A 89 1.23 2.86 8.18
N LYS A 90 2.15 3.19 9.08
CA LYS A 90 2.79 4.53 9.16
C LYS A 90 3.60 4.84 7.90
N LYS A 91 4.36 3.88 7.38
CA LYS A 91 5.10 4.02 6.11
C LYS A 91 4.14 4.22 4.93
N ALA A 92 3.10 3.41 4.81
CA ALA A 92 2.10 3.53 3.75
C ALA A 92 1.35 4.88 3.81
N LYS A 93 0.96 5.33 5.01
CA LYS A 93 0.31 6.63 5.22
C LYS A 93 1.22 7.78 4.78
N THR A 94 2.51 7.69 5.05
CA THR A 94 3.50 8.71 4.62
C THR A 94 3.59 8.78 3.10
N LEU A 95 3.63 7.63 2.42
CA LEU A 95 3.63 7.58 0.95
C LEU A 95 2.34 8.16 0.36
N LEU A 96 1.18 7.85 0.94
CA LEU A 96 -0.10 8.46 0.52
C LEU A 96 -0.09 9.97 0.70
N LYS A 97 0.36 10.47 1.85
CA LYS A 97 0.44 11.91 2.12
C LYS A 97 1.29 12.64 1.08
N ARG A 98 2.45 12.07 0.70
CA ARG A 98 3.30 12.63 -0.36
C ARG A 98 2.54 12.67 -1.69
N LEU A 99 1.89 11.58 -2.08
CA LEU A 99 1.14 11.51 -3.34
C LEU A 99 -0.04 12.50 -3.41
N PHE A 100 -0.75 12.72 -2.31
CA PHE A 100 -1.86 13.69 -2.26
C PHE A 100 -1.40 15.14 -2.07
N SER A 101 -0.25 15.37 -1.44
CA SER A 101 0.32 16.73 -1.29
C SER A 101 0.96 17.22 -2.57
N SER A 102 1.63 16.34 -3.34
CA SER A 102 2.13 16.67 -4.68
C SER A 102 1.00 17.04 -5.65
N SER A 103 -0.18 16.41 -5.55
CA SER A 103 -1.35 16.77 -6.36
C SER A 103 -1.94 18.15 -6.06
N ARG A 104 -1.62 18.77 -4.91
CA ARG A 104 -2.02 20.16 -4.61
C ARG A 104 -1.08 21.18 -5.25
N LYS A 105 0.21 20.86 -5.38
CA LYS A 105 1.19 21.77 -6.03
C LYS A 105 0.96 21.91 -7.53
N THR A 106 0.66 20.81 -8.23
CA THR A 106 0.43 20.83 -9.69
C THR A 106 -0.85 21.55 -10.14
N ARG A 107 -1.79 21.82 -9.21
CA ARG A 107 -3.00 22.61 -9.52
C ARG A 107 -2.79 24.11 -9.38
N LYS A 108 -1.77 24.57 -8.63
CA LYS A 108 -1.49 25.99 -8.41
C LYS A 108 -0.59 26.60 -9.48
N SER A 109 -0.03 25.77 -10.37
CA SER A 109 0.88 26.18 -11.46
C SER A 109 0.22 26.12 -12.84
N ARG A 110 -1.12 26.20 -12.90
CA ARG A 110 -1.94 26.18 -14.13
C ARG A 110 -2.93 27.34 -14.19
N THR A 111 -2.66 28.36 -13.38
CA THR A 111 -3.28 29.70 -13.33
C THR A 111 -2.11 30.66 -13.41
#